data_AF-A0A1F4UJU4-F1
#
_entry.id   AF-A0A1F4UJU4-F1
#
_cell.length_a   1.000
_cell.length_b   1.000
_cell.length_c   1.000
_cell.angle_alpha   90.00
_cell.angle_beta   90.00
_cell.angle_gamma   90.00
#
_symmetry.space_group_name_H-M   'P 1'
#
loop_
_entity.id
_entity.type
_entity.pdbx_description
1 polymer ?
#
loop_
_entity_poly.entity_id
_entity_poly.type
_entity_poly.pdbx_seq_one_letter_code
_entity_poly.pdbx_strand_id
1 'polypeptide(L)'
;MDTEIPNIPKIPKLKVLANAGSGTKKGLKYLFGVLILILLGAFGLEATNNDWDLGKLMSGESMSEAKIKRDANGNFLLESCKEDVYNCANFDTQPEAQEVLDKCGGAGYDINNLDGDKDNVACENLPSK
;
A
#
# COMPACT_ATOMS: atom_id res chain seq x y z
N MET A 1 -2.16 28.64 33.24
CA MET A 1 -2.57 28.03 31.95
C MET A 1 -3.63 27.01 32.30
N ASP A 2 -4.88 27.47 32.32
CA ASP A 2 -6.02 26.64 32.68
C ASP A 2 -6.42 25.85 31.44
N THR A 3 -6.29 24.53 31.50
CA THR A 3 -6.70 23.64 30.42
C THR A 3 -8.21 23.52 30.42
N GLU A 4 -8.88 24.20 29.48
CA GLU A 4 -10.28 23.94 29.16
C GLU A 4 -10.43 22.49 28.67
N ILE A 5 -11.19 21.69 29.42
CA ILE A 5 -11.60 20.35 28.98
C ILE A 5 -12.71 20.55 27.94
N PRO A 6 -12.54 20.07 26.69
CA PRO A 6 -13.56 20.25 25.66
C PRO A 6 -14.87 19.54 26.06
N ASN A 7 -15.98 20.26 25.95
CA ASN A 7 -17.32 19.75 26.26
C ASN A 7 -17.73 18.70 25.22
N ILE A 8 -17.65 17.42 25.61
CA ILE A 8 -17.99 16.30 24.73
C ILE A 8 -19.52 16.25 24.57
N PRO A 9 -20.06 16.38 23.33
CA PRO A 9 -21.49 16.32 23.10
C PRO A 9 -22.06 14.96 23.52
N LYS A 10 -23.16 14.98 24.28
CA LYS A 10 -23.84 13.75 24.73
C LYS A 10 -24.36 12.98 23.51
N ILE A 11 -23.82 11.77 23.32
CA ILE A 11 -24.21 10.88 22.22
C ILE A 11 -25.72 10.53 22.36
N PRO A 12 -26.54 10.76 21.33
CA PRO A 12 -27.95 10.37 21.33
C PRO A 12 -28.08 8.87 21.51
N LYS A 13 -28.87 8.43 22.49
CA LYS A 13 -29.13 7.00 22.69
C LYS A 13 -29.93 6.46 21.50
N LEU A 14 -29.44 5.40 20.86
CA LEU A 14 -30.17 4.68 19.82
C LEU A 14 -31.52 4.22 20.39
N LYS A 15 -32.64 4.80 19.92
CA LYS A 15 -33.99 4.51 20.47
C LYS A 15 -34.38 3.03 20.29
N VAL A 16 -33.85 2.36 19.25
CA VAL A 16 -34.01 0.91 19.00
C VAL A 16 -33.47 0.06 20.17
N LEU A 17 -32.43 0.53 20.85
CA LEU A 17 -31.83 -0.17 22.01
C LEU A 17 -32.53 0.15 23.34
N ALA A 18 -33.43 1.13 23.38
CA ALA A 18 -34.09 1.53 24.62
C ALA A 18 -35.05 0.45 25.13
N ASN A 19 -35.80 -0.19 24.22
CA ASN A 19 -36.87 -1.14 24.53
C ASN A 19 -36.47 -2.63 24.41
N ALA A 20 -35.24 -2.94 24.01
CA ALA A 20 -34.78 -4.33 23.84
C ALA A 20 -34.45 -5.03 25.18
N GLY A 21 -34.57 -6.36 25.27
CA GLY A 21 -34.15 -7.12 26.44
C GLY A 21 -32.64 -7.04 26.71
N SER A 22 -32.20 -7.24 27.96
CA SER A 22 -30.78 -7.10 28.37
C SER A 22 -29.83 -7.99 27.56
N GLY A 23 -30.25 -9.23 27.25
CA GLY A 23 -29.53 -10.14 26.36
C GLY A 23 -29.40 -9.60 24.93
N THR A 24 -30.50 -9.11 24.34
CA THR A 24 -30.52 -8.49 23.01
C THR A 24 -29.67 -7.22 22.94
N LYS A 25 -29.70 -6.37 23.99
CA LYS A 25 -28.82 -5.19 24.08
C LYS A 25 -27.34 -5.59 24.13
N LYS A 26 -27.00 -6.67 24.84
CA LYS A 26 -25.61 -7.16 24.93
C LYS A 26 -25.15 -7.74 23.59
N GLY A 27 -25.98 -8.56 22.95
CA GLY A 27 -25.72 -9.10 21.62
C GLY A 27 -25.54 -8.01 20.56
N LEU A 28 -26.44 -7.00 20.54
CA LEU A 28 -26.35 -5.92 19.57
C LEU A 28 -25.14 -5.00 19.80
N LYS A 29 -24.72 -4.80 21.06
CA LYS A 29 -23.47 -4.10 21.38
C LYS A 29 -22.23 -4.83 20.88
N TYR A 30 -22.17 -6.15 21.03
CA TYR A 30 -21.06 -6.94 20.49
C TYR A 30 -21.07 -6.93 18.97
N LEU A 31 -22.24 -7.07 18.34
CA LEU A 31 -22.36 -7.00 16.88
C LEU A 31 -21.86 -5.66 16.34
N PHE A 32 -22.36 -4.54 16.88
CA PHE A 32 -21.88 -3.23 16.47
C PHE A 32 -20.41 -3.00 16.84
N GLY A 33 -19.95 -3.52 17.97
CA GLY A 33 -18.55 -3.45 18.37
C GLY A 33 -17.63 -4.14 17.36
N VAL A 34 -17.95 -5.37 16.97
CA VAL A 34 -17.20 -6.14 15.96
C VAL A 34 -17.29 -5.46 14.59
N LEU A 35 -18.47 -5.02 14.18
CA LEU A 35 -18.66 -4.33 12.90
C LEU A 35 -17.85 -3.04 12.83
N ILE A 36 -17.89 -2.22 13.88
CA ILE A 36 -17.10 -0.98 13.97
C ILE A 36 -15.61 -1.31 13.93
N LEU A 37 -15.16 -2.36 14.62
CA LEU A 37 -13.75 -2.76 14.62
C LEU A 37 -13.29 -3.16 13.21
N ILE A 38 -14.10 -3.92 12.47
CA ILE A 38 -13.83 -4.29 11.07
C ILE A 38 -13.79 -3.04 10.18
N LEU A 39 -14.77 -2.14 10.31
CA LEU A 39 -14.83 -0.91 9.52
C LEU A 39 -13.65 0.03 9.80
N LEU A 40 -13.25 0.17 11.06
CA LEU A 40 -12.08 0.96 11.44
C LEU A 40 -10.78 0.35 10.92
N GLY A 41 -10.67 -0.99 10.95
CA GLY A 41 -9.56 -1.70 10.31
C GLY A 41 -9.48 -1.37 8.82
N ALA A 42 -10.58 -1.57 8.08
CA ALA A 42 -10.65 -1.27 6.64
C ALA A 42 -10.35 0.20 6.33
N PHE A 43 -10.95 1.14 7.08
CA PHE A 43 -10.68 2.57 6.92
C PHE A 43 -9.22 2.93 7.23
N GLY A 44 -8.60 2.29 8.23
CA GLY A 44 -7.19 2.51 8.55
C GLY A 44 -6.25 2.03 7.44
N LEU A 45 -6.55 0.90 6.80
CA LEU A 45 -5.81 0.42 5.63
C LEU A 45 -5.95 1.38 4.45
N GLU A 46 -7.19 1.80 4.14
CA GLU A 46 -7.48 2.73 3.04
C GLU A 46 -6.84 4.11 3.26
N ALA A 47 -7.04 4.72 4.43
CA ALA A 47 -6.57 6.08 4.74
C ALA A 47 -5.03 6.21 4.74
N THR A 48 -4.31 5.09 4.89
CA THR A 48 -2.84 5.09 4.91
C THR A 48 -2.21 4.65 3.60
N ASN A 49 -3.00 4.35 2.55
CA ASN A 49 -2.52 3.80 1.26
C ASN A 49 -1.49 2.67 1.46
N ASN A 50 -1.68 1.86 2.51
CA ASN A 50 -0.79 0.75 2.83
C ASN A 50 -1.38 -0.51 2.20
N ASP A 51 -0.90 -0.84 1.02
CA ASP A 51 -1.14 -2.13 0.40
C ASP A 51 -0.11 -3.12 0.98
N TRP A 52 -0.58 -4.13 1.71
CA TRP A 52 0.26 -5.14 2.35
C TRP A 52 0.07 -6.49 1.67
N ASP A 53 1.16 -7.12 1.26
CA ASP A 53 1.18 -8.47 0.71
C ASP A 53 0.79 -9.49 1.80
N LEU A 54 -0.44 -10.02 1.68
CA LEU A 54 -0.98 -10.99 2.63
C LEU A 54 -0.19 -12.30 2.63
N GLY A 55 0.46 -12.68 1.53
CA GLY A 55 1.31 -13.86 1.45
C GLY A 55 2.56 -13.70 2.30
N LYS A 56 3.22 -12.55 2.23
CA LYS A 56 4.38 -12.21 3.06
C LYS A 56 4.03 -12.15 4.54
N LEU A 57 2.90 -11.53 4.89
CA LEU A 57 2.42 -11.50 6.28
C LEU A 57 2.12 -12.90 6.83
N MET A 58 1.45 -13.74 6.05
CA MET A 58 1.14 -15.12 6.44
C MET A 58 2.38 -16.00 6.52
N SER A 59 3.45 -15.63 5.81
CA SER A 59 4.76 -16.29 5.87
C SER A 59 5.61 -15.82 7.06
N GLY A 60 5.14 -14.83 7.84
CA GLY A 60 5.82 -14.32 9.03
C GLY A 60 6.81 -13.18 8.76
N GLU A 61 6.78 -12.55 7.58
CA GLU A 61 7.59 -11.37 7.31
C GLU A 61 7.12 -10.14 8.10
N SER A 62 7.98 -9.14 8.22
CA SER A 62 7.65 -7.90 8.91
C SER A 62 6.62 -7.08 8.12
N MET A 63 5.84 -6.25 8.83
CA MET A 63 4.89 -5.31 8.21
C MET A 63 5.56 -4.32 7.24
N SER A 64 6.87 -4.10 7.37
CA SER A 64 7.64 -3.23 6.48
C SER A 64 8.02 -3.94 5.17
N GLU A 65 8.42 -5.22 5.24
CA GLU A 65 8.71 -6.06 4.06
C GLU A 65 7.44 -6.44 3.28
N ALA A 66 6.34 -6.65 4.00
CA ALA A 66 5.04 -6.91 3.38
C ALA A 66 4.43 -5.66 2.73
N LYS A 67 4.96 -4.45 3.00
CA LYS A 67 4.44 -3.24 2.38
C LYS A 67 4.82 -3.19 0.90
N ILE A 68 3.81 -3.17 0.05
CA ILE A 68 3.95 -2.97 -1.38
C ILE A 68 4.28 -1.48 -1.63
N LYS A 69 5.39 -1.22 -2.31
CA LYS A 69 5.78 0.14 -2.72
C LYS A 69 5.22 0.45 -4.10
N ARG A 70 4.73 1.68 -4.25
CA ARG A 70 4.27 2.23 -5.53
C ARG A 70 5.03 3.50 -5.87
N ASP A 71 5.20 3.79 -7.16
CA ASP A 71 5.72 5.07 -7.65
C ASP A 71 4.67 6.19 -7.50
N ALA A 72 5.02 7.42 -7.93
CA ALA A 72 4.13 8.57 -7.90
C ALA A 72 2.88 8.42 -8.82
N ASN A 73 2.93 7.47 -9.76
CA ASN A 73 1.86 7.18 -10.71
C ASN A 73 0.98 5.99 -10.26
N GLY A 74 1.31 5.35 -9.14
CA GLY A 74 0.59 4.21 -8.58
C GLY A 74 1.03 2.84 -9.11
N ASN A 75 2.10 2.76 -9.92
CA ASN A 75 2.65 1.50 -10.41
C ASN A 75 3.43 0.77 -9.31
N PHE A 76 3.38 -0.56 -9.33
CA PHE A 76 4.15 -1.40 -8.40
C PHE A 76 5.64 -1.27 -8.70
N LEU A 77 6.45 -0.94 -7.69
CA LEU A 77 7.90 -0.96 -7.81
C LEU A 77 8.40 -2.41 -7.77
N LEU A 78 9.07 -2.85 -8.83
CA LEU A 78 9.74 -4.14 -8.89
C LEU A 78 10.89 -4.21 -7.88
N GLU A 79 11.24 -5.41 -7.41
CA GLU A 79 12.41 -5.59 -6.53
C GLU A 79 13.71 -5.17 -7.23
N SER A 80 13.75 -5.28 -8.56
CA SER A 80 14.85 -4.76 -9.39
C SER A 80 15.07 -3.26 -9.23
N CYS A 81 14.09 -2.51 -8.72
CA CYS A 81 14.29 -1.10 -8.44
C CYS A 81 15.06 -0.85 -7.15
N LYS A 82 15.45 -1.86 -6.38
CA LYS A 82 16.20 -1.70 -5.11
C LYS A 82 17.58 -2.33 -5.15
N GLU A 83 17.79 -3.31 -6.02
CA GLU A 83 19.02 -4.07 -6.13
C GLU A 83 19.44 -4.18 -7.60
N ASP A 84 20.74 -4.24 -7.84
CA ASP A 84 21.33 -4.44 -9.18
C ASP A 84 21.23 -5.92 -9.54
N VAL A 85 20.12 -6.30 -10.18
CA VAL A 85 19.76 -7.69 -10.51
C VAL A 85 19.55 -7.91 -12.01
N TYR A 86 19.41 -6.85 -12.79
CA TYR A 86 19.27 -6.88 -14.24
C TYR A 86 20.35 -6.04 -14.92
N ASN A 87 20.62 -6.38 -16.18
CA ASN A 87 21.36 -5.56 -17.12
C ASN A 87 20.76 -5.77 -18.52
N CYS A 88 21.29 -5.09 -19.54
CA CYS A 88 20.76 -5.19 -20.90
C CYS A 88 20.82 -6.60 -21.52
N ALA A 89 21.65 -7.53 -21.00
CA ALA A 89 21.68 -8.90 -21.48
C ALA A 89 20.52 -9.76 -20.94
N ASN A 90 19.73 -9.24 -20.00
CA ASN A 90 18.55 -9.92 -19.47
C ASN A 90 17.29 -9.74 -20.35
N PHE A 91 17.34 -8.88 -21.37
CA PHE A 91 16.20 -8.53 -22.20
C PHE A 91 16.47 -8.89 -23.65
N ASP A 92 15.44 -9.38 -24.34
CA ASP A 92 15.54 -9.68 -25.77
C ASP A 92 15.32 -8.41 -26.61
N THR A 93 14.60 -7.42 -26.06
CA THR A 93 14.18 -6.22 -26.77
C THR A 93 14.33 -4.95 -25.92
N GLN A 94 14.52 -3.82 -26.60
CA GLN A 94 14.61 -2.49 -25.98
C GLN A 94 13.33 -2.12 -25.21
N PRO A 95 12.10 -2.36 -25.73
CA PRO A 95 10.87 -2.04 -25.00
C PRO A 95 10.71 -2.82 -23.68
N GLU A 96 11.19 -4.07 -23.61
CA GLU A 96 11.17 -4.84 -22.36
C GLU A 96 12.07 -4.22 -21.29
N ALA A 97 13.28 -3.80 -21.67
CA ALA A 97 14.18 -3.08 -20.79
C ALA A 97 13.61 -1.72 -20.37
N GLN A 98 12.95 -1.02 -21.31
CA GLN A 98 12.30 0.26 -21.07
C GLN A 98 11.18 0.13 -20.02
N GLU A 99 10.36 -0.91 -20.09
CA GLU A 99 9.31 -1.13 -19.09
C GLU A 99 9.87 -1.25 -17.66
N VAL A 100 11.05 -1.88 -17.50
CA VAL A 100 11.70 -2.01 -16.18
C VAL A 100 12.22 -0.65 -15.71
N LEU A 101 12.90 0.09 -16.58
CA LEU A 101 13.38 1.45 -16.28
C LEU A 101 12.22 2.37 -15.88
N ASP A 102 11.13 2.37 -16.66
CA ASP A 102 9.94 3.18 -16.43
C ASP A 102 9.26 2.82 -15.09
N LYS A 103 9.12 1.53 -14.79
CA LYS A 103 8.54 1.05 -13.51
C LYS A 103 9.40 1.40 -12.30
N CYS A 104 10.71 1.56 -12.48
CA CYS A 104 11.60 2.00 -11.42
C CYS A 104 11.60 3.53 -11.23
N GLY A 105 11.10 4.31 -12.20
CA GLY A 105 11.05 5.77 -12.11
C GLY A 105 12.01 6.48 -13.07
N GLY A 106 12.45 5.80 -14.14
CA GLY A 106 13.27 6.38 -15.20
C GLY A 106 14.75 6.50 -14.85
N ALA A 107 15.47 7.33 -15.61
CA ALA A 107 16.92 7.58 -15.45
C ALA A 107 17.32 8.09 -14.05
N GLY A 108 16.36 8.67 -13.32
CA GLY A 108 16.56 9.14 -11.94
C GLY A 108 16.67 8.00 -10.91
N TYR A 109 16.25 6.79 -11.26
CA TYR A 109 16.22 5.63 -10.37
C TYR A 109 16.58 4.32 -11.11
N ASP A 110 17.73 4.36 -11.79
CA ASP A 110 18.27 3.24 -12.57
C ASP A 110 19.36 2.48 -11.80
N ILE A 111 18.96 1.63 -10.85
CA ILE A 111 19.90 0.82 -10.05
C ILE A 111 20.59 -0.27 -10.90
N ASN A 112 19.89 -0.77 -11.93
CA ASN A 112 20.36 -1.81 -12.85
C ASN A 112 21.25 -1.25 -13.97
N ASN A 113 21.43 0.08 -14.03
CA ASN A 113 22.19 0.78 -15.05
C ASN A 113 21.77 0.37 -16.48
N LEU A 114 20.46 0.28 -16.72
CA LEU A 114 19.86 -0.01 -18.03
C LEU A 114 19.98 1.18 -18.98
N ASP A 115 20.02 2.41 -18.46
CA ASP A 115 20.18 3.69 -19.17
C ASP A 115 21.47 4.36 -18.67
N GLY A 116 22.59 3.90 -19.23
CA GLY A 116 23.93 4.30 -18.78
C GLY A 116 24.28 5.76 -19.07
N ASP A 117 23.70 6.36 -20.11
CA ASP A 117 23.93 7.75 -20.51
C ASP A 117 22.82 8.72 -20.03
N LYS A 118 21.76 8.19 -19.42
CA LYS A 118 20.73 8.90 -18.66
C LYS A 118 19.83 9.78 -19.52
N ASP A 119 19.55 9.32 -20.73
CA ASP A 119 18.66 10.02 -21.66
C ASP A 119 17.18 9.58 -21.54
N ASN A 120 16.90 8.68 -20.60
CA ASN A 120 15.63 7.96 -20.36
C ASN A 120 15.30 6.88 -21.38
N VAL A 121 16.28 6.42 -22.17
CA VAL A 121 16.13 5.31 -23.10
C VAL A 121 16.95 4.12 -22.61
N ALA A 122 16.26 3.08 -22.12
CA ALA A 122 16.93 1.88 -21.64
C ALA A 122 17.56 1.10 -22.81
N CYS A 123 18.80 0.65 -22.64
CA CYS A 123 19.45 -0.37 -23.47
C CYS A 123 19.30 -0.16 -24.98
N GLU A 124 19.65 1.03 -25.47
CA GLU A 124 19.47 1.46 -26.88
C GLU A 124 20.07 0.51 -27.94
N ASN A 125 21.02 -0.34 -27.55
CA ASN A 125 21.64 -1.34 -28.42
C ASN A 125 20.75 -2.57 -28.70
N LEU A 126 19.64 -2.73 -27.97
CA LEU A 126 18.72 -3.85 -28.15
C LEU A 126 17.74 -3.61 -29.31
N PRO A 127 17.19 -4.67 -29.91
CA PRO A 127 16.15 -4.55 -30.94
C PRO A 127 14.89 -3.82 -30.46
N SER A 128 14.33 -2.92 -31.27
CA SER A 128 13.15 -2.12 -30.91
C SER A 128 11.79 -2.81 -31.15
N LYS A 129 11.72 -4.14 -31.19
CA LYS A 129 10.62 -4.87 -31.85
C LYS A 129 9.86 -5.84 -30.94
#